data_AF-A0A2D6HMA3-F1
#
_entry.id   AF-A0A2D6HMA3-F1
#
_cell.length_a   1.000
_cell.length_b   1.000
_cell.length_c   1.000
_cell.angle_alpha   90.00
_cell.angle_beta   90.00
_cell.angle_gamma   90.00
#
_symmetry.space_group_name_H-M   'P 1'
#
loop_
_entity.id
_entity.type
_entity.pdbx_description
1 polymer ?
#
loop_
_entity_poly.entity_id
_entity_poly.type
_entity_poly.pdbx_seq_one_letter_code
_entity_poly.pdbx_strand_id
1 'polypeptide(L)'
;MRSASAWWDPAFGHKSGDGSVFACLFWGEDEKISIHSVAYIRNKPVEGFVDNQDEATYQSQQVCRLIAQNFLASITIETNGIGKFLPAILRRELVNSGSKCAVLEHHSHRNKDMRILEAIEAPLHANKLYLNADILSTPFPGEVREWRPNQAGCRDDGLDAVSGALSASNFKLKTGFSFSKSKHWQIGSGLYKARTLSDSH
;
A
#
# COMPACT_ATOMS: atom_id res chain seq x y z
N MET A 1 4.58 17.38 -3.33
CA MET A 1 4.19 15.95 -3.32
C MET A 1 3.83 15.57 -4.75
N ARG A 2 4.44 14.51 -5.30
CA ARG A 2 4.19 14.01 -6.67
C ARG A 2 3.23 12.83 -6.72
N SER A 3 3.26 11.98 -5.69
CA SER A 3 2.43 10.78 -5.63
C SER A 3 2.20 10.36 -4.18
N ALA A 4 1.08 9.69 -3.93
CA ALA A 4 0.80 8.96 -2.70
C ALA A 4 0.64 7.48 -3.03
N SER A 5 1.14 6.63 -2.14
CA SER A 5 0.82 5.22 -2.14
C SER A 5 0.34 4.82 -0.75
N ALA A 6 -0.73 4.02 -0.71
CA ALA A 6 -1.29 3.54 0.54
C ALA A 6 -1.55 2.04 0.45
N TRP A 7 -1.31 1.37 1.57
CA TRP A 7 -1.44 -0.07 1.70
C TRP A 7 -2.22 -0.40 2.96
N TRP A 8 -3.04 -1.42 2.87
CA TRP A 8 -3.62 -2.09 4.04
C TRP A 8 -3.27 -3.57 3.97
N ASP A 9 -2.54 -4.03 4.97
CA ASP A 9 -2.28 -5.44 5.24
C ASP A 9 -3.27 -5.92 6.32
N PRO A 10 -4.36 -6.62 5.95
CA PRO A 10 -5.41 -6.95 6.89
C PRO A 10 -5.12 -8.24 7.66
N ALA A 11 -5.39 -8.21 8.97
CA ALA A 11 -5.42 -9.38 9.82
C ALA A 11 -6.70 -9.42 10.67
N PHE A 12 -7.22 -10.63 10.93
CA PHE A 12 -8.34 -10.88 11.85
C PHE A 12 -7.88 -11.85 12.94
N GLY A 13 -8.34 -11.66 14.18
CA GLY A 13 -8.13 -12.63 15.26
C GLY A 13 -7.58 -12.07 16.58
N HIS A 14 -7.31 -12.98 17.52
CA HIS A 14 -7.02 -12.68 18.93
C HIS A 14 -5.64 -12.02 19.17
N LYS A 15 -5.48 -11.47 20.39
CA LYS A 15 -4.40 -10.64 20.95
C LYS A 15 -2.93 -11.00 20.62
N SER A 16 -2.62 -12.16 20.04
CA SER A 16 -1.26 -12.66 19.78
C SER A 16 -0.94 -12.95 18.30
N GLY A 17 -1.86 -12.73 17.37
CA GLY A 17 -1.62 -12.89 15.93
C GLY A 17 -1.06 -11.64 15.24
N ASP A 18 -0.85 -11.74 13.93
CA ASP A 18 -0.43 -10.65 13.05
C ASP A 18 -1.37 -9.44 13.18
N GLY A 19 -0.79 -8.24 13.13
CA GLY A 19 -1.52 -6.98 13.22
C GLY A 19 -2.14 -6.56 11.90
N SER A 20 -3.35 -6.01 11.92
CA SER A 20 -3.93 -5.32 10.77
C SER A 20 -3.31 -3.92 10.68
N VAL A 21 -2.57 -3.61 9.59
CA VAL A 21 -1.80 -2.36 9.50
C VAL A 21 -2.07 -1.59 8.22
N PHE A 22 -2.34 -0.30 8.38
CA PHE A 22 -2.41 0.68 7.30
C PHE A 22 -1.11 1.47 7.21
N ALA A 23 -0.59 1.64 6.00
CA ALA A 23 0.56 2.50 5.71
C ALA A 23 0.24 3.50 4.59
N CYS A 24 0.73 4.73 4.74
CA CYS A 24 0.61 5.79 3.75
C CYS A 24 1.95 6.50 3.55
N LEU A 25 2.39 6.58 2.30
CA LEU A 25 3.65 7.19 1.90
C LEU A 25 3.42 8.30 0.89
N PHE A 26 4.20 9.37 1.00
CA PHE A 26 4.23 10.47 0.03
C PHE A 26 5.60 10.55 -0.66
N TRP A 27 5.55 10.66 -1.98
CA TRP A 27 6.73 10.80 -2.83
C TRP A 27 6.97 12.28 -3.14
N GLY A 28 8.14 12.77 -2.74
CA GLY A 28 8.63 14.11 -2.99
C GLY A 28 9.19 14.31 -4.40
N GLU A 29 9.61 15.52 -4.71
CA GLU A 29 10.17 15.86 -6.02
C GLU A 29 11.63 15.43 -6.20
N ASP A 30 12.34 15.26 -5.08
CA ASP A 30 13.76 14.93 -4.94
C ASP A 30 14.00 13.46 -4.58
N GLU A 31 13.04 12.61 -4.95
CA GLU A 31 13.01 11.17 -4.65
C GLU A 31 12.98 10.86 -3.15
N LYS A 32 12.73 11.86 -2.29
CA LYS A 32 12.44 11.62 -0.88
C LYS A 32 11.09 10.95 -0.73
N ILE A 33 11.03 9.99 0.17
CA ILE A 33 9.85 9.22 0.48
C ILE A 33 9.54 9.49 1.94
N SER A 34 8.42 10.16 2.18
CA SER A 34 7.91 10.39 3.52
C SER A 34 6.94 9.27 3.87
N ILE A 35 7.33 8.39 4.79
CA ILE A 35 6.40 7.49 5.48
C ILE A 35 5.58 8.40 6.39
N HIS A 36 4.34 8.66 5.99
CA HIS A 36 3.52 9.72 6.56
C HIS A 36 2.60 9.21 7.68
N SER A 37 2.09 7.99 7.53
CA SER A 37 1.27 7.32 8.55
C SER A 37 1.53 5.82 8.54
N VAL A 38 1.69 5.22 9.72
CA VAL A 38 1.63 3.77 9.95
C VAL A 38 0.68 3.56 11.11
N ALA A 39 -0.48 2.95 10.85
CA ALA A 39 -1.57 2.82 11.81
C ALA A 39 -1.93 1.35 12.01
N TYR A 40 -1.80 0.90 13.25
CA TYR A 40 -2.19 -0.44 13.68
C TYR A 40 -3.69 -0.43 13.98
N ILE A 41 -4.46 -1.04 13.08
CA ILE A 41 -5.91 -1.05 13.09
C ILE A 41 -6.38 -1.93 14.24
N ARG A 42 -7.31 -1.42 15.03
CA ARG A 42 -7.80 -2.13 16.22
C ARG A 42 -8.82 -3.18 15.82
N ASN A 43 -8.72 -4.34 16.44
CA ASN A 43 -9.78 -5.34 16.40
C ASN A 43 -10.96 -4.87 17.26
N LYS A 44 -12.14 -5.40 16.96
CA LYS A 44 -13.35 -5.05 17.70
C LYS A 44 -13.19 -5.43 19.18
N PRO A 45 -13.58 -4.56 20.13
CA PRO A 45 -13.59 -4.91 21.56
C PRO A 45 -14.52 -6.12 21.81
N VAL A 46 -14.04 -7.13 22.53
CA VAL A 46 -14.77 -8.39 22.78
C VAL A 46 -15.74 -8.28 23.96
N GLU A 47 -15.59 -7.29 24.85
CA GLU A 47 -16.38 -7.18 26.08
C GLU A 47 -17.40 -6.03 26.06
N GLY A 48 -18.65 -6.36 26.39
CA GLY A 48 -19.69 -5.41 26.81
C GLY A 48 -20.47 -4.66 25.72
N PHE A 49 -20.15 -4.83 24.44
CA PHE A 49 -20.84 -4.16 23.34
C PHE A 49 -21.91 -5.05 22.69
N VAL A 50 -23.17 -4.57 22.71
CA VAL A 50 -24.33 -5.10 21.97
C VAL A 50 -24.30 -4.68 20.49
N ASP A 51 -23.12 -4.35 19.96
CA ASP A 51 -23.00 -3.96 18.57
C ASP A 51 -22.88 -5.22 17.72
N ASN A 52 -23.78 -5.43 16.78
CA ASN A 52 -23.80 -6.59 15.89
C ASN A 52 -22.86 -6.44 14.68
N GLN A 53 -22.09 -5.33 14.62
CA GLN A 53 -21.15 -5.06 13.54
C GLN A 53 -20.01 -6.09 13.47
N ASP A 54 -19.74 -6.63 12.29
CA ASP A 54 -18.63 -7.56 12.08
C ASP A 54 -17.25 -6.86 12.11
N GLU A 55 -16.20 -7.61 12.44
CA GLU A 55 -14.83 -7.09 12.58
C GLU A 55 -14.31 -6.46 11.28
N ALA A 56 -14.66 -7.01 10.12
CA ALA A 56 -14.22 -6.52 8.83
C ALA A 56 -14.82 -5.14 8.50
N THR A 57 -16.10 -4.93 8.81
CA THR A 57 -16.74 -3.61 8.73
C THR A 57 -16.08 -2.63 9.72
N TYR A 58 -15.83 -3.05 10.98
CA TYR A 58 -15.19 -2.21 11.99
C TYR A 58 -13.79 -1.72 11.59
N GLN A 59 -12.94 -2.63 11.07
CA GLN A 59 -11.63 -2.27 10.54
C GLN A 59 -11.75 -1.38 9.29
N SER A 60 -12.66 -1.70 8.36
CA SER A 60 -12.87 -0.91 7.14
C SER A 60 -13.25 0.55 7.45
N GLN A 61 -14.07 0.78 8.48
CA GLN A 61 -14.43 2.14 8.91
C GLN A 61 -13.24 2.91 9.51
N GLN A 62 -12.34 2.23 10.23
CA GLN A 62 -11.07 2.83 10.68
C GLN A 62 -10.21 3.24 9.47
N VAL A 63 -10.09 2.36 8.47
CA VAL A 63 -9.34 2.64 7.25
C VAL A 63 -9.95 3.78 6.44
N CYS A 64 -11.28 3.88 6.34
CA CYS A 64 -11.95 5.04 5.71
C CYS A 64 -11.57 6.37 6.37
N ARG A 65 -11.47 6.40 7.71
CA ARG A 65 -11.03 7.61 8.43
C ARG A 65 -9.59 7.98 8.10
N LEU A 66 -8.69 7.00 8.05
CA LEU A 66 -7.30 7.20 7.67
C LEU A 66 -7.18 7.68 6.22
N ILE A 67 -7.96 7.11 5.30
CA ILE A 67 -8.04 7.56 3.89
C ILE A 67 -8.46 9.02 3.79
N ALA A 68 -9.49 9.43 4.54
CA ALA A 68 -9.96 10.81 4.55
C ALA A 68 -8.92 11.78 5.15
N GLN A 69 -8.31 11.42 6.28
CA GLN A 69 -7.27 12.22 6.95
C GLN A 69 -6.05 12.46 6.05
N ASN A 70 -5.72 11.50 5.19
CA ASN A 70 -4.55 11.55 4.32
C ASN A 70 -4.89 11.95 2.87
N PHE A 71 -6.15 12.31 2.58
CA PHE A 71 -6.63 12.73 1.24
C PHE A 71 -6.26 11.74 0.12
N LEU A 72 -6.41 10.44 0.39
CA LEU A 72 -5.94 9.40 -0.53
C LEU A 72 -6.89 9.18 -1.70
N ALA A 73 -6.31 9.14 -2.91
CA ALA A 73 -7.03 8.83 -4.14
C ALA A 73 -7.21 7.31 -4.36
N SER A 74 -6.32 6.49 -3.79
CA SER A 74 -6.38 5.04 -3.87
C SER A 74 -5.72 4.37 -2.67
N ILE A 75 -6.18 3.17 -2.35
CA ILE A 75 -5.56 2.26 -1.39
C ILE A 75 -5.42 0.87 -2.01
N THR A 76 -4.29 0.22 -1.77
CA THR A 76 -4.07 -1.19 -2.13
C THR A 76 -4.29 -2.07 -0.92
N ILE A 77 -5.01 -3.17 -1.08
CA ILE A 77 -5.27 -4.15 -0.02
C ILE A 77 -4.62 -5.47 -0.41
N GLU A 78 -3.87 -6.06 0.52
CA GLU A 78 -3.42 -7.45 0.37
C GLU A 78 -4.60 -8.40 0.55
N THR A 79 -4.92 -9.19 -0.48
CA THR A 79 -6.06 -10.13 -0.48
C THR A 79 -5.65 -11.58 -0.22
N ASN A 80 -4.44 -11.77 0.33
CA ASN A 80 -3.97 -13.08 0.76
C ASN A 80 -4.84 -13.57 1.94
N GLY A 81 -5.33 -14.81 1.87
CA GLY A 81 -6.14 -15.43 2.92
C GLY A 81 -7.51 -14.77 3.15
N ILE A 82 -7.74 -14.31 4.38
CA ILE A 82 -9.00 -13.71 4.88
C ILE A 82 -9.37 -12.40 4.18
N GLY A 83 -8.41 -11.74 3.52
CA GLY A 83 -8.62 -10.45 2.85
C GLY A 83 -9.47 -10.53 1.58
N LYS A 84 -9.88 -11.70 1.10
CA LYS A 84 -10.61 -11.85 -0.18
C LYS A 84 -11.93 -11.09 -0.25
N PHE A 85 -12.64 -10.91 0.86
CA PHE A 85 -13.94 -10.22 0.89
C PHE A 85 -13.83 -8.75 1.38
N LEU A 86 -12.67 -8.37 1.95
CA LEU A 86 -12.45 -7.03 2.47
C LEU A 86 -12.55 -5.91 1.42
N PRO A 87 -12.04 -6.06 0.18
CA PRO A 87 -12.19 -5.04 -0.85
C PRO A 87 -13.65 -4.64 -1.09
N ALA A 88 -14.58 -5.60 -1.09
CA ALA A 88 -15.99 -5.32 -1.27
C ALA A 88 -16.58 -4.53 -0.09
N ILE A 89 -16.22 -4.91 1.15
CA ILE A 89 -16.65 -4.21 2.37
C ILE A 89 -16.07 -2.80 2.40
N LEU A 90 -14.77 -2.62 2.13
CA LEU A 90 -14.15 -1.29 2.14
C LEU A 90 -14.77 -0.38 1.07
N ARG A 91 -15.03 -0.89 -0.14
CA ARG A 91 -15.73 -0.11 -1.19
C ARG A 91 -17.09 0.38 -0.70
N ARG A 92 -17.87 -0.48 -0.03
CA ARG A 92 -19.16 -0.09 0.57
C ARG A 92 -18.98 1.02 1.62
N GLU A 93 -18.04 0.87 2.55
CA GLU A 93 -17.80 1.87 3.60
C GLU A 93 -17.24 3.20 3.05
N LEU A 94 -16.46 3.17 1.97
CA LEU A 94 -16.00 4.37 1.28
C LEU A 94 -17.16 5.14 0.64
N VAL A 95 -18.09 4.43 -0.01
CA VAL A 95 -19.33 5.04 -0.53
C VAL A 95 -20.15 5.64 0.61
N ASN A 96 -20.35 4.91 1.72
CA ASN A 96 -21.10 5.39 2.88
C ASN A 96 -20.47 6.65 3.52
N SER A 97 -19.15 6.77 3.47
CA SER A 97 -18.41 7.94 3.97
C SER A 97 -18.23 9.06 2.93
N GLY A 98 -18.77 8.91 1.72
CA GLY A 98 -18.66 9.89 0.64
C GLY A 98 -17.26 10.01 0.02
N SER A 99 -16.39 9.02 0.26
CA SER A 99 -15.03 8.99 -0.28
C SER A 99 -15.00 8.45 -1.70
N LYS A 100 -14.16 9.07 -2.56
CA LYS A 100 -13.91 8.63 -3.94
C LYS A 100 -12.62 7.79 -4.07
N CYS A 101 -12.05 7.35 -2.96
CA CYS A 101 -10.83 6.55 -2.97
C CYS A 101 -11.05 5.23 -3.72
N ALA A 102 -10.20 4.93 -4.68
CA ALA A 102 -10.20 3.64 -5.37
C ALA A 102 -9.64 2.54 -4.46
N VAL A 103 -10.18 1.33 -4.57
CA VAL A 103 -9.69 0.14 -3.85
C VAL A 103 -9.07 -0.82 -4.85
N LEU A 104 -7.74 -0.97 -4.74
CA LEU A 104 -6.91 -1.85 -5.54
C LEU A 104 -6.64 -3.13 -4.76
N GLU A 105 -6.64 -4.26 -5.45
CA GLU A 105 -6.40 -5.57 -4.84
C GLU A 105 -5.00 -6.04 -5.22
N HIS A 106 -4.25 -6.54 -4.24
CA HIS A 106 -2.93 -7.12 -4.46
C HIS A 106 -2.87 -8.53 -3.88
N HIS A 107 -2.29 -9.43 -4.66
CA HIS A 107 -2.07 -10.80 -4.27
C HIS A 107 -0.62 -11.18 -4.58
N SER A 108 0.04 -11.78 -3.61
CA SER A 108 1.44 -12.16 -3.74
C SER A 108 1.66 -13.58 -3.22
N HIS A 109 2.39 -14.36 -4.01
CA HIS A 109 2.91 -15.67 -3.62
C HIS A 109 4.38 -15.64 -3.20
N ARG A 110 5.01 -14.46 -3.25
CA ARG A 110 6.43 -14.30 -2.92
C ARG A 110 6.64 -14.34 -1.41
N ASN A 111 7.77 -14.89 -0.99
CA ASN A 111 8.19 -14.91 0.40
C ASN A 111 8.17 -13.48 1.00
N LYS A 112 7.54 -13.33 2.17
CA LYS A 112 7.31 -12.05 2.87
C LYS A 112 8.62 -11.31 3.12
N ASP A 113 9.60 -11.96 3.74
CA ASP A 113 10.89 -11.35 4.07
C ASP A 113 11.62 -10.82 2.84
N MET A 114 11.57 -11.57 1.74
CA MET A 114 12.18 -11.13 0.49
C MET A 114 11.46 -9.92 -0.10
N ARG A 115 10.12 -9.86 -0.04
CA ARG A 115 9.35 -8.68 -0.47
C ARG A 115 9.73 -7.45 0.34
N ILE A 116 9.84 -7.61 1.66
CA ILE A 116 10.22 -6.54 2.57
C ILE A 116 11.61 -6.01 2.22
N LEU A 117 12.61 -6.88 2.14
CA LEU A 117 13.99 -6.51 1.81
C LEU A 117 14.07 -5.75 0.48
N GLU A 118 13.49 -6.31 -0.59
CA GLU A 118 13.55 -5.70 -1.91
C GLU A 118 12.89 -4.31 -1.96
N ALA A 119 11.84 -4.08 -1.18
CA ALA A 119 11.15 -2.81 -1.14
C ALA A 119 11.95 -1.73 -0.39
N ILE A 120 12.55 -2.07 0.76
CA ILE A 120 13.16 -1.09 1.67
C ILE A 120 14.65 -0.85 1.43
N GLU A 121 15.38 -1.83 0.89
CA GLU A 121 16.85 -1.80 0.84
C GLU A 121 17.39 -0.61 0.04
N ALA A 122 16.91 -0.42 -1.19
CA ALA A 122 17.37 0.69 -2.03
C ALA A 122 17.02 2.08 -1.45
N PRO A 123 15.78 2.36 -1.01
CA PRO A 123 15.45 3.62 -0.34
C PRO A 123 16.26 3.90 0.94
N LEU A 124 16.52 2.88 1.76
CA LEU A 124 17.32 3.00 2.98
C LEU A 124 18.78 3.33 2.64
N HIS A 125 19.40 2.57 1.74
CA HIS A 125 20.78 2.81 1.32
C HIS A 125 20.97 4.18 0.67
N ALA A 126 19.95 4.68 -0.03
CA ALA A 126 19.98 6.00 -0.66
C ALA A 126 19.68 7.16 0.31
N ASN A 127 19.43 6.91 1.60
CA ASN A 127 19.00 7.91 2.59
C ASN A 127 17.77 8.71 2.13
N LYS A 128 16.79 8.02 1.53
CA LYS A 128 15.59 8.63 0.95
C LYS A 128 14.33 8.46 1.79
N LEU A 129 14.34 7.62 2.83
CA LEU A 129 13.20 7.43 3.71
C LEU A 129 13.19 8.42 4.87
N TYR A 130 12.05 9.06 5.07
CA TYR A 130 11.79 10.02 6.14
C TYR A 130 10.52 9.58 6.88
N LEU A 131 10.52 9.72 8.20
CA LEU A 131 9.38 9.37 9.04
C LEU A 131 8.68 10.64 9.51
N ASN A 132 7.35 10.64 9.44
CA ASN A 132 6.56 11.57 10.25
C ASN A 132 6.81 11.29 11.75
N ALA A 133 6.98 12.34 12.54
CA ALA A 133 7.29 12.24 13.97
C ALA A 133 6.25 11.41 14.75
N ASP A 134 4.98 11.48 14.39
CA ASP A 134 3.91 10.73 15.08
C ASP A 134 4.11 9.22 15.01
N ILE A 135 4.80 8.73 13.97
CA ILE A 135 5.11 7.30 13.78
C ILE A 135 6.08 6.80 14.85
N LEU A 136 6.88 7.68 15.45
CA LEU A 136 7.80 7.31 16.54
C LEU A 136 7.06 6.82 17.79
N SER A 137 5.77 7.15 17.94
CA SER A 137 4.93 6.67 19.03
C SER A 137 4.28 5.30 18.78
N THR A 138 4.48 4.73 17.58
CA THR A 138 3.93 3.43 17.18
C THR A 138 4.96 2.31 17.37
N PRO A 139 4.56 1.03 17.26
CA PRO A 139 5.52 -0.09 17.25
C PRO A 139 6.52 -0.08 16.09
N PHE A 140 6.23 0.63 14.99
CA PHE A 140 6.99 0.56 13.73
C PHE A 140 8.52 0.78 13.86
N PRO A 141 9.04 1.77 14.60
CA PRO A 141 10.49 1.93 14.76
C PRO A 141 11.15 0.76 15.49
N GLY A 142 10.41 0.07 16.37
CA GLY A 142 10.85 -1.15 17.02
C GLY A 142 11.00 -2.28 16.01
N GLU A 143 9.98 -2.48 15.17
CA GLU A 143 10.01 -3.46 14.07
C GLU A 143 11.21 -3.24 13.14
N VAL A 144 11.43 -2.00 12.68
CA VAL A 144 12.58 -1.66 11.81
C VAL A 144 13.93 -2.00 12.47
N ARG A 145 14.05 -1.81 13.79
CA ARG A 145 15.30 -2.06 14.53
C ARG A 145 15.54 -3.55 14.78
N GLU A 146 14.48 -4.25 15.15
CA GLU A 146 14.55 -5.61 15.70
C GLU A 146 14.38 -6.68 14.64
N TRP A 147 13.68 -6.38 13.54
CA TRP A 147 13.38 -7.33 12.50
C TRP A 147 14.65 -7.90 11.86
N ARG A 148 14.63 -9.22 11.61
CA ARG A 148 15.69 -9.97 10.94
C ARG A 148 15.04 -10.93 9.95
N PRO A 149 15.47 -10.92 8.67
CA PRO A 149 14.96 -11.87 7.67
C PRO A 149 15.18 -13.31 8.12
N ASN A 150 14.19 -14.17 7.90
CA ASN A 150 14.15 -15.59 8.25
C ASN A 150 14.20 -15.89 9.77
N GLN A 151 14.02 -14.87 10.62
CA GLN A 151 13.96 -15.06 12.07
C GLN A 151 12.50 -15.11 12.55
N ALA A 152 12.11 -16.22 13.16
CA ALA A 152 10.78 -16.37 13.74
C ALA A 152 10.57 -15.46 14.97
N GLY A 153 9.32 -15.07 15.20
CA GLY A 153 8.90 -14.34 16.41
C GLY A 153 9.22 -12.84 16.41
N CYS A 154 9.80 -12.30 15.34
CA CYS A 154 9.94 -10.86 15.16
C CYS A 154 8.65 -10.30 14.55
N ARG A 155 8.16 -9.17 15.09
CA ARG A 155 7.03 -8.46 14.47
C ARG A 155 7.50 -7.67 13.26
N ASP A 156 6.70 -7.71 12.22
CA ASP A 156 6.98 -7.08 10.93
C ASP A 156 5.74 -6.53 10.25
N ASP A 157 4.59 -6.46 10.93
CA ASP A 157 3.30 -6.07 10.33
C ASP A 157 3.36 -4.65 9.73
N GLY A 158 3.93 -3.69 10.47
CA GLY A 158 4.12 -2.33 9.97
C GLY A 158 5.20 -2.25 8.90
N LEU A 159 6.26 -3.05 9.03
CA LEU A 159 7.31 -3.15 8.02
C LEU A 159 6.79 -3.74 6.70
N ASP A 160 5.95 -4.77 6.72
CA ASP A 160 5.32 -5.35 5.52
C ASP A 160 4.33 -4.35 4.91
N ALA A 161 3.49 -3.69 5.71
CA ALA A 161 2.57 -2.67 5.20
C ALA A 161 3.32 -1.50 4.51
N VAL A 162 4.42 -1.01 5.09
CA VAL A 162 5.25 0.02 4.45
C VAL A 162 5.92 -0.50 3.17
N SER A 163 6.38 -1.75 3.18
CA SER A 163 6.98 -2.40 2.01
C SER A 163 5.97 -2.59 0.86
N GLY A 164 4.74 -2.95 1.20
CA GLY A 164 3.61 -3.00 0.28
C GLY A 164 3.31 -1.62 -0.32
N ALA A 165 3.27 -0.57 0.52
CA ALA A 165 3.05 0.79 0.05
C ALA A 165 4.19 1.32 -0.84
N LEU A 166 5.44 0.97 -0.55
CA LEU A 166 6.58 1.26 -1.42
C LEU A 166 6.42 0.58 -2.79
N SER A 167 6.03 -0.69 -2.78
CA SER A 167 5.87 -1.52 -3.98
C SER A 167 4.68 -1.08 -4.84
N ALA A 168 3.59 -0.61 -4.21
CA ALA A 168 2.39 -0.11 -4.87
C ALA A 168 2.58 1.27 -5.53
N SER A 169 3.69 1.96 -5.24
CA SER A 169 3.98 3.25 -5.88
C SER A 169 4.24 3.08 -7.37
N ASN A 170 3.60 3.94 -8.17
CA ASN A 170 3.91 4.09 -9.59
C ASN A 170 5.20 4.90 -9.83
N PHE A 171 5.82 5.44 -8.77
CA PHE A 171 7.09 6.17 -8.86
C PHE A 171 8.26 5.21 -8.61
N LYS A 172 9.24 5.19 -9.52
CA LYS A 172 10.46 4.39 -9.39
C LYS A 172 11.63 5.30 -9.04
N LEU A 173 12.43 4.89 -8.05
CA LEU A 173 13.70 5.55 -7.73
C LEU A 173 14.66 5.39 -8.93
N LYS A 174 15.36 6.47 -9.30
CA LYS A 174 16.45 6.36 -10.27
C LYS A 174 17.66 5.76 -9.56
N THR A 175 17.89 4.46 -9.76
CA THR A 175 19.13 3.84 -9.32
C THR A 175 20.28 4.44 -10.15
N GLY A 176 21.31 4.95 -9.48
CA GLY A 176 22.44 5.66 -10.09
C GLY A 176 23.36 4.81 -10.97
N PHE A 177 22.92 3.66 -11.47
CA PHE A 177 23.62 2.96 -12.54
C PHE A 177 23.12 3.46 -13.89
N SER A 178 23.66 4.60 -14.30
CA SER A 178 23.54 5.06 -15.67
C SER A 178 24.35 4.13 -16.59
N PHE A 179 23.68 3.13 -17.16
CA PHE A 179 24.05 2.69 -18.50
C PHE A 179 23.36 3.63 -19.51
N SER A 180 24.06 4.68 -19.95
CA SER A 180 23.77 5.36 -21.22
C SER A 180 23.88 4.32 -22.35
N LYS A 181 23.01 4.15 -23.37
CA LYS A 181 22.07 5.04 -24.08
C LYS A 181 20.94 4.22 -24.77
N SER A 182 19.70 4.69 -24.55
CA SER A 182 18.47 4.78 -25.40
C SER A 182 18.06 3.71 -26.43
N LYS A 183 16.74 3.45 -26.49
CA LYS A 183 15.94 3.74 -27.70
C LYS A 183 14.55 4.35 -27.38
N HIS A 184 14.30 5.44 -28.08
CA HIS A 184 13.06 6.22 -28.26
C HIS A 184 11.87 5.33 -28.66
N TRP A 185 10.68 5.58 -28.10
CA TRP A 185 9.45 4.87 -28.48
C TRP A 185 8.47 5.67 -29.35
N GLN A 186 8.73 6.94 -29.70
CA GLN A 186 7.95 7.63 -30.74
C GLN A 186 8.79 8.68 -31.49
N ILE A 187 8.80 8.58 -32.83
CA ILE A 187 8.50 9.65 -33.82
C ILE A 187 8.42 8.95 -35.18
N GLY A 188 7.28 9.08 -35.85
CA GLY A 188 7.04 8.53 -37.19
C GLY A 188 5.56 8.42 -37.55
N SER A 189 4.84 9.53 -37.51
CA SER A 189 3.50 9.65 -38.10
C SER A 189 3.57 9.50 -39.63
N GLY A 190 2.95 8.46 -40.18
CA GLY A 190 2.74 8.27 -41.61
C GLY A 190 1.41 7.55 -41.86
N LEU A 191 0.36 8.35 -42.08
CA LEU A 191 -0.98 8.04 -42.64
C LEU A 191 -1.37 6.56 -42.84
N TYR A 192 -2.29 6.06 -42.02
CA TYR A 192 -3.14 4.92 -42.38
C TYR A 192 -4.34 5.41 -43.20
N LYS A 193 -4.42 5.00 -44.47
CA LYS A 193 -5.63 5.16 -45.31
C LYS A 193 -6.39 3.84 -45.31
N ALA A 194 -7.44 3.73 -44.50
CA ALA A 194 -8.37 2.62 -44.59
C ALA A 194 -9.14 2.73 -45.92
N ARG A 195 -9.04 1.72 -46.79
CA ARG A 195 -9.94 1.57 -47.94
C ARG A 195 -11.16 0.79 -47.47
N THR A 196 -12.30 1.45 -47.39
CA THR A 196 -13.62 0.80 -47.40
C THR A 196 -13.86 0.22 -48.79
N LEU A 197 -14.05 -1.10 -48.87
CA LEU A 197 -14.72 -1.70 -50.01
C LEU A 197 -16.21 -1.69 -49.69
N SER A 198 -16.94 -0.79 -50.35
CA SER A 198 -18.39 -0.87 -50.51
C SER A 198 -18.68 -0.82 -52.02
N ASP A 199 -19.17 -1.96 -52.52
CA ASP A 199 -20.04 -2.24 -53.67
C ASP A 199 -20.19 -1.20 -54.79
N SER A 200 -19.97 -1.64 -56.04
CA SER A 200 -21.05 -1.86 -57.04
C SER A 200 -20.50 -2.01 -58.48
N HIS A 201 -20.83 -3.14 -59.11
CA HIS A 201 -21.48 -3.18 -60.42
C HIS A 201 -22.42 -4.40 -60.46
#